data_AF-A0AAD5EPL9-F1
#
_entry.id   AF-A0AAD5EPL9-F1
#
_cell.length_a   1.000
_cell.length_b   1.000
_cell.length_c   1.000
_cell.angle_alpha   90.00
_cell.angle_beta   90.00
_cell.angle_gamma   90.00
#
_symmetry.space_group_name_H-M   'P 1'
#
loop_
_entity.id
_entity.type
_entity.pdbx_description
1 polymer ?
#
loop_
_entity_poly.entity_id
_entity_poly.type
_entity_poly.pdbx_seq_one_letter_code
_entity_poly.pdbx_strand_id
1 'polypeptide(L)'
;MEAAAAQLTTVKKCIFFTSIFFVSYALGLDFLVRNTYVPYATSSFANHSLLSTINVIRGVVAAAVQPSVARLTDVFGRIEIFTAAMLLNMAGTIIETFSVNIQGFAGGAMLHQLGYTLSVLTIEIMIADFTSMRTRLFFAFVPNWPFLVNTWISGNVTSAVLSVTSWNWGVGMFAIINPICAVPLIVLMFILGRQAKVSSQDQEKSPSSFRVGSLKTLFWELDVIEALLLTAALAMTLIPLTLAGGQSTKWRDPGILTPIIIGFLLLPTFFMWEKQQTQPEVEMGGTEDRKK
;
A
#
# COMPACT_ATOMS: atom_id res chain seq x y z
N MET A 1 8.03 -12.11 16.15
CA MET A 1 6.56 -12.31 16.25
C MET A 1 6.15 -13.75 16.54
N GLU A 2 7.00 -14.75 16.34
CA GLU A 2 6.70 -16.14 16.74
C GLU A 2 6.34 -16.28 18.23
N ALA A 3 7.02 -15.55 19.13
CA ALA A 3 6.65 -15.51 20.55
C ALA A 3 5.25 -14.89 20.81
N ALA A 4 4.83 -13.91 19.98
CA ALA A 4 3.48 -13.33 20.05
C ALA A 4 2.42 -14.29 19.48
N ALA A 5 2.76 -15.03 18.42
CA ALA A 5 1.92 -16.08 17.85
C ALA A 5 1.71 -17.27 18.80
N ALA A 6 2.72 -17.59 19.62
CA ALA A 6 2.64 -18.65 20.64
C ALA A 6 1.73 -18.28 21.84
N GLN A 7 1.59 -17.00 22.17
CA GLN A 7 0.74 -16.51 23.26
C GLN A 7 -0.71 -16.23 22.87
N LEU A 8 -1.09 -16.51 21.62
CA LEU A 8 -2.41 -16.24 21.09
C LEU A 8 -3.42 -17.32 21.55
N THR A 9 -4.09 -17.05 22.66
CA THR A 9 -5.31 -17.75 23.08
C THR A 9 -6.37 -17.69 21.96
N THR A 10 -7.23 -18.70 21.84
CA THR A 10 -8.30 -18.77 20.83
C THR A 10 -9.14 -17.50 20.74
N VAL A 11 -9.41 -16.85 21.89
CA VAL A 11 -10.15 -15.59 21.97
C VAL A 11 -9.40 -14.44 21.28
N LYS A 12 -8.10 -14.29 21.54
CA LYS A 12 -7.26 -13.24 20.92
C LYS A 12 -7.13 -13.44 19.40
N LYS A 13 -7.12 -14.69 18.93
CA LYS A 13 -7.13 -15.02 17.49
C LYS A 13 -8.44 -14.60 16.84
N CYS A 14 -9.58 -14.90 17.45
CA CYS A 14 -10.88 -14.42 16.95
C CYS A 14 -10.93 -12.90 16.87
N ILE A 15 -10.53 -12.18 17.93
CA ILE A 15 -10.52 -10.71 17.94
C ILE A 15 -9.60 -10.16 16.83
N PHE A 16 -8.44 -10.78 16.61
CA PHE A 16 -7.52 -10.40 15.54
C PHE A 16 -8.14 -10.54 14.14
N PHE A 17 -8.67 -11.73 13.81
CA PHE A 17 -9.28 -11.96 12.51
C PHE A 17 -10.54 -11.13 12.29
N THR A 18 -11.36 -10.92 13.34
CA THR A 18 -12.52 -10.03 13.25
C THR A 18 -12.10 -8.57 13.03
N SER A 19 -11.05 -8.09 13.70
CA SER A 19 -10.53 -6.73 13.50
C SER A 19 -9.99 -6.53 12.08
N ILE A 20 -9.24 -7.51 11.57
CA ILE A 20 -8.78 -7.52 10.18
C ILE A 20 -9.95 -7.46 9.22
N PHE A 21 -10.98 -8.28 9.44
CA PHE A 21 -12.16 -8.29 8.59
C PHE A 21 -12.83 -6.92 8.51
N PHE A 22 -12.99 -6.22 9.65
CA PHE A 22 -13.55 -4.86 9.66
C PHE A 22 -12.67 -3.84 8.94
N VAL A 23 -11.35 -3.89 9.13
CA VAL A 23 -10.41 -3.00 8.43
C VAL A 23 -10.43 -3.25 6.93
N SER A 24 -10.30 -4.51 6.51
CA SER A 24 -10.37 -4.90 5.09
C SER A 24 -11.71 -4.54 4.47
N TYR A 25 -12.81 -4.65 5.23
CA TYR A 25 -14.12 -4.21 4.78
C TYR A 25 -14.17 -2.71 4.53
N ALA A 26 -13.69 -1.89 5.47
CA ALA A 26 -13.67 -0.43 5.34
C ALA A 26 -12.78 0.03 4.17
N LEU A 27 -11.55 -0.49 4.09
CA LEU A 27 -10.61 -0.18 3.01
C LEU A 27 -11.15 -0.63 1.64
N GLY A 28 -11.73 -1.83 1.56
CA GLY A 28 -12.31 -2.34 0.32
C GLY A 28 -13.53 -1.53 -0.14
N LEU A 29 -14.35 -1.05 0.79
CA LEU A 29 -15.49 -0.19 0.49
C LEU A 29 -15.02 1.19 0.01
N ASP A 30 -14.03 1.79 0.69
CA ASP A 30 -13.39 3.04 0.28
C ASP A 30 -12.86 2.94 -1.15
N PHE A 31 -12.13 1.87 -1.47
CA PHE A 31 -11.59 1.66 -2.82
C PHE A 31 -12.67 1.63 -3.90
N LEU A 32 -13.75 0.87 -3.68
CA LEU A 32 -14.84 0.73 -4.64
C LEU A 32 -15.62 2.04 -4.82
N VAL A 33 -16.00 2.67 -3.72
CA VAL A 33 -16.78 3.91 -3.73
C VAL A 33 -15.97 5.06 -4.34
N ARG A 34 -14.66 5.14 -4.06
CA ARG A 34 -13.77 6.15 -4.63
C ARG A 34 -13.60 6.02 -6.14
N ASN A 35 -13.54 4.80 -6.67
CA ASN A 35 -13.51 4.59 -8.13
C ASN A 35 -14.78 5.12 -8.81
N THR A 36 -15.90 5.20 -8.09
CA THR A 36 -17.12 5.85 -8.57
C THR A 36 -17.07 7.37 -8.42
N TYR A 37 -16.50 7.91 -7.34
CA TYR A 37 -16.41 9.36 -7.11
C TYR A 37 -15.38 10.10 -7.98
N VAL A 38 -14.25 9.47 -8.35
CA VAL A 38 -13.22 10.09 -9.20
C VAL A 38 -13.77 10.61 -10.55
N PRO A 39 -14.64 9.88 -11.27
CA PRO A 39 -15.38 10.41 -12.42
C PRO A 39 -16.20 11.68 -12.12
N TYR A 40 -16.95 11.71 -11.01
CA TYR A 40 -17.74 12.87 -10.61
C TYR A 40 -16.85 14.08 -10.27
N ALA A 41 -15.74 13.83 -9.58
CA ALA A 41 -14.73 14.85 -9.28
C ALA A 41 -14.16 15.45 -10.57
N THR A 42 -13.72 14.59 -11.48
CA THR A 42 -13.11 15.03 -12.74
C THR A 42 -14.10 15.80 -13.63
N SER A 43 -15.39 15.40 -13.60
CA SER A 43 -16.47 16.13 -14.26
C SER A 43 -16.69 17.52 -13.67
N SER A 44 -16.67 17.64 -12.34
CA SER A 44 -16.79 18.92 -11.64
C SER A 44 -15.65 19.89 -11.98
N PHE A 45 -14.46 19.37 -12.32
CA PHE A 45 -13.31 20.16 -12.75
C PHE A 45 -13.26 20.41 -14.27
N ALA A 46 -14.29 20.02 -15.03
CA ALA A 46 -14.38 20.13 -16.49
C ALA A 46 -13.20 19.47 -17.26
N ASN A 47 -12.53 18.51 -16.64
CA ASN A 47 -11.23 17.99 -17.07
C ASN A 47 -11.26 16.46 -17.30
N HIS A 48 -12.32 15.95 -17.92
CA HIS A 48 -12.60 14.51 -18.06
C HIS A 48 -11.42 13.65 -18.57
N SER A 49 -10.57 14.18 -19.45
CA SER A 49 -9.40 13.45 -19.95
C SER A 49 -8.36 13.13 -18.88
N LEU A 50 -8.26 13.94 -17.82
CA LEU A 50 -7.30 13.74 -16.72
C LEU A 50 -7.67 12.59 -15.78
N LEU A 51 -8.88 12.02 -15.90
CA LEU A 51 -9.27 10.83 -15.16
C LEU A 51 -8.34 9.64 -15.46
N SER A 52 -8.02 9.44 -16.74
CA SER A 52 -7.11 8.38 -17.17
C SER A 52 -5.73 8.56 -16.54
N THR A 53 -5.25 9.80 -16.52
CA THR A 53 -3.97 10.16 -15.89
C THR A 53 -3.96 9.90 -14.39
N ILE A 54 -5.02 10.25 -13.66
CA ILE A 54 -5.14 9.99 -12.22
C ILE A 54 -5.11 8.48 -11.94
N ASN A 55 -5.85 7.68 -12.70
CA ASN A 55 -5.87 6.23 -12.53
C ASN A 55 -4.52 5.59 -12.84
N VAL A 56 -3.82 6.08 -13.87
CA VAL A 56 -2.45 5.67 -14.16
C VAL A 56 -1.53 6.00 -12.99
N ILE A 57 -1.55 7.25 -12.51
CA ILE A 57 -0.71 7.67 -11.39
C ILE A 57 -0.94 6.77 -10.16
N ARG A 58 -2.21 6.47 -9.83
CA ARG A 58 -2.56 5.53 -8.76
C ARG A 58 -1.99 4.13 -9.02
N GLY A 59 -2.15 3.60 -10.23
CA GLY A 59 -1.62 2.28 -10.59
C GLY A 59 -0.09 2.20 -10.48
N VAL A 60 0.62 3.23 -10.96
CA VAL A 60 2.08 3.35 -10.88
C VAL A 60 2.55 3.35 -9.42
N VAL A 61 1.91 4.17 -8.59
CA VAL A 61 2.19 4.27 -7.16
C VAL A 61 1.96 2.93 -6.45
N ALA A 62 0.85 2.25 -6.76
CA ALA A 62 0.55 0.94 -6.17
C ALA A 62 1.60 -0.12 -6.54
N ALA A 63 2.05 -0.15 -7.80
CA ALA A 63 3.07 -1.08 -8.26
C ALA A 63 4.45 -0.79 -7.64
N ALA A 64 4.81 0.48 -7.49
CA ALA A 64 6.10 0.88 -6.93
C ALA A 64 6.26 0.53 -5.44
N VAL A 65 5.16 0.58 -4.67
CA VAL A 65 5.19 0.31 -3.24
C VAL A 65 5.32 -1.18 -2.92
N GLN A 66 4.76 -2.06 -3.76
CA GLN A 66 4.71 -3.51 -3.53
C GLN A 66 6.05 -4.14 -3.11
N PRO A 67 7.16 -3.96 -3.84
CA PRO A 67 8.44 -4.58 -3.48
C PRO A 67 9.01 -4.03 -2.15
N SER A 68 8.77 -2.75 -1.85
CA SER A 68 9.33 -2.09 -0.68
C SER A 68 8.64 -2.48 0.63
N VAL A 69 7.38 -2.93 0.60
CA VAL A 69 6.60 -3.16 1.84
C VAL A 69 7.24 -4.23 2.73
N ALA A 70 7.67 -5.35 2.18
CA ALA A 70 8.26 -6.43 2.99
C ALA A 70 9.47 -5.93 3.79
N ARG A 71 10.42 -5.26 3.11
CA ARG A 71 11.62 -4.70 3.76
C ARG A 71 11.28 -3.59 4.75
N LEU A 72 10.38 -2.67 4.39
CA LEU A 72 9.89 -1.62 5.30
C LEU A 72 9.33 -2.23 6.59
N THR A 73 8.53 -3.27 6.45
CA THR A 73 7.91 -3.94 7.59
C THR A 73 8.91 -4.71 8.43
N ASP A 74 9.99 -5.24 7.84
CA ASP A 74 11.05 -5.96 8.55
C ASP A 74 11.96 -5.01 9.34
N VAL A 75 12.24 -3.82 8.80
CA VAL A 75 13.08 -2.78 9.42
C VAL A 75 12.34 -2.03 10.53
N PHE A 76 11.16 -1.50 10.24
CA PHE A 76 10.43 -0.62 11.18
C PHE A 76 9.46 -1.36 12.09
N GLY A 77 9.06 -2.57 11.72
CA GLY A 77 8.01 -3.33 12.39
C GLY A 77 6.63 -3.19 11.71
N ARG A 78 5.78 -4.20 11.90
CA ARG A 78 4.46 -4.26 11.23
C ARG A 78 3.51 -3.16 11.72
N ILE A 79 3.53 -2.83 13.01
CA ILE A 79 2.55 -1.92 13.63
C ILE A 79 2.84 -0.48 13.22
N GLU A 80 4.13 -0.14 13.20
CA GLU A 80 4.66 1.17 12.86
C GLU A 80 4.34 1.50 11.40
N ILE A 81 4.62 0.56 10.48
CA ILE A 81 4.28 0.71 9.06
C ILE A 81 2.77 0.78 8.86
N PHE A 82 1.98 -0.08 9.50
CA PHE A 82 0.52 -0.04 9.38
C PHE A 82 -0.07 1.29 9.87
N THR A 83 0.43 1.81 11.00
CA THR A 83 -0.04 3.09 11.54
C THR A 83 0.36 4.26 10.64
N ALA A 84 1.60 4.27 10.14
CA ALA A 84 2.06 5.28 9.18
C ALA A 84 1.24 5.23 7.88
N ALA A 85 0.93 4.04 7.38
CA ALA A 85 0.09 3.83 6.20
C ALA A 85 -1.32 4.41 6.39
N MET A 86 -1.92 4.21 7.57
CA MET A 86 -3.22 4.81 7.89
C MET A 86 -3.19 6.34 7.96
N LEU A 87 -2.12 6.92 8.52
CA LEU A 87 -1.97 8.38 8.56
C LEU A 87 -1.78 8.96 7.15
N LEU A 88 -1.00 8.30 6.29
CA LEU A 88 -0.83 8.70 4.89
C LEU A 88 -2.14 8.60 4.11
N ASN A 89 -2.90 7.51 4.31
CA ASN A 89 -4.21 7.31 3.71
C ASN A 89 -5.20 8.42 4.12
N MET A 90 -5.22 8.76 5.41
CA MET A 90 -6.04 9.84 5.96
C MET A 90 -5.64 11.20 5.38
N ALA A 91 -4.34 11.51 5.36
CA ALA A 91 -3.82 12.76 4.80
C ALA A 91 -4.18 12.92 3.32
N GLY A 92 -4.02 11.86 2.52
CA GLY A 92 -4.42 11.84 1.10
C GLY A 92 -5.91 12.12 0.91
N THR A 93 -6.76 11.44 1.68
CA THR A 93 -8.22 11.65 1.63
C THR A 93 -8.63 13.08 2.01
N ILE A 94 -7.99 13.66 3.02
CA ILE A 94 -8.24 15.06 3.43
C ILE A 94 -7.87 16.00 2.28
N ILE A 95 -6.70 15.80 1.66
CA ILE A 95 -6.25 16.63 0.53
C ILE A 95 -7.22 16.52 -0.65
N GLU A 96 -7.68 15.31 -0.99
CA GLU A 96 -8.68 15.11 -2.06
C GLU A 96 -9.99 15.86 -1.75
N THR A 97 -10.45 15.79 -0.51
CA THR A 97 -11.73 16.40 -0.08
C THR A 97 -11.72 17.93 -0.17
N PHE A 98 -10.59 18.56 0.17
CA PHE A 98 -10.43 20.03 0.16
C PHE A 98 -9.82 20.57 -1.14
N SER A 99 -9.56 19.70 -2.13
CA SER A 99 -8.92 20.12 -3.38
C SER A 99 -9.88 20.94 -4.24
N VAL A 100 -9.42 22.14 -4.63
CA VAL A 100 -10.13 23.03 -5.57
C VAL A 100 -9.62 22.85 -7.01
N ASN A 101 -8.45 22.23 -7.17
CA ASN A 101 -7.77 22.03 -8.44
C ASN A 101 -7.52 20.54 -8.69
N ILE A 102 -7.57 20.13 -9.97
CA ILE A 102 -7.30 18.75 -10.40
C ILE A 102 -5.89 18.26 -10.03
N GLN A 103 -4.90 19.16 -10.02
CA GLN A 103 -3.54 18.83 -9.61
C GLN A 103 -3.45 18.52 -8.11
N GLY A 104 -4.16 19.28 -7.28
CA GLY A 104 -4.27 19.01 -5.84
C GLY A 104 -5.00 17.69 -5.58
N PHE A 105 -6.05 17.42 -6.34
CA PHE A 105 -6.77 16.14 -6.29
C PHE A 105 -5.86 14.96 -6.70
N ALA A 106 -5.08 15.10 -7.77
CA ALA A 106 -4.13 14.07 -8.22
C ALA A 106 -3.03 13.81 -7.18
N GLY A 107 -2.50 14.86 -6.54
CA GLY A 107 -1.53 14.73 -5.45
C GLY A 107 -2.12 14.03 -4.21
N GLY A 108 -3.36 14.35 -3.85
CA GLY A 108 -4.11 13.65 -2.81
C GLY A 108 -4.31 12.17 -3.13
N ALA A 109 -4.72 11.87 -4.37
CA ALA A 109 -4.91 10.51 -4.88
C ALA A 109 -3.63 9.66 -4.85
N MET A 110 -2.46 10.28 -5.09
CA MET A 110 -1.17 9.61 -4.92
C MET A 110 -0.92 9.21 -3.47
N LEU A 111 -1.10 10.15 -2.54
CA LEU A 111 -0.87 9.91 -1.11
C LEU A 111 -1.86 8.90 -0.53
N HIS A 112 -3.14 8.98 -0.92
CA HIS A 112 -4.17 8.01 -0.59
C HIS A 112 -3.77 6.62 -1.08
N GLN A 113 -3.39 6.50 -2.34
CA GLN A 113 -3.02 5.23 -2.94
C GLN A 113 -1.78 4.61 -2.29
N LEU A 114 -0.76 5.42 -1.95
CA LEU A 114 0.40 4.98 -1.17
C LEU A 114 -0.05 4.36 0.17
N GLY A 115 -0.86 5.09 0.94
CA GLY A 115 -1.35 4.64 2.24
C GLY A 115 -2.23 3.39 2.15
N TYR A 116 -3.12 3.34 1.17
CA TYR A 116 -3.99 2.19 0.91
C TYR A 116 -3.19 0.94 0.60
N THR A 117 -2.25 1.00 -0.36
CA THR A 117 -1.44 -0.16 -0.78
C THR A 117 -0.55 -0.64 0.37
N LEU A 118 0.12 0.26 1.09
CA LEU A 118 0.90 -0.09 2.28
C LEU A 118 0.05 -0.81 3.34
N SER A 119 -1.17 -0.33 3.56
CA SER A 119 -2.08 -0.91 4.56
C SER A 119 -2.51 -2.33 4.20
N VAL A 120 -2.95 -2.54 2.95
CA VAL A 120 -3.41 -3.85 2.49
C VAL A 120 -2.29 -4.88 2.55
N LEU A 121 -1.10 -4.54 2.02
CA LEU A 121 0.04 -5.45 2.02
C LEU A 121 0.53 -5.75 3.43
N THR A 122 0.53 -4.76 4.34
CA THR A 122 0.91 -5.00 5.73
C THR A 122 -0.08 -5.94 6.43
N ILE A 123 -1.38 -5.83 6.14
CA ILE A 123 -2.39 -6.77 6.66
C ILE A 123 -2.13 -8.19 6.15
N GLU A 124 -1.81 -8.37 4.87
CA GLU A 124 -1.48 -9.68 4.30
C GLU A 124 -0.27 -10.32 4.98
N ILE A 125 0.78 -9.53 5.21
CA ILE A 125 1.98 -9.98 5.92
C ILE A 125 1.61 -10.36 7.37
N MET A 126 0.84 -9.54 8.08
CA MET A 126 0.38 -9.85 9.44
C MET A 126 -0.41 -11.18 9.47
N ILE A 127 -1.29 -11.43 8.51
CA ILE A 127 -2.04 -12.70 8.42
C ILE A 127 -1.08 -13.87 8.20
N ALA A 128 -0.10 -13.71 7.31
CA ALA A 128 0.89 -14.74 7.02
C ALA A 128 1.74 -15.09 8.25
N ASP A 129 2.04 -14.11 9.10
CA ASP A 129 2.81 -14.26 10.34
C ASP A 129 2.05 -15.05 11.43
N PHE A 130 0.71 -14.99 11.46
CA PHE A 130 -0.13 -15.68 12.46
C PHE A 130 -0.73 -17.01 11.99
N THR A 131 -0.56 -17.36 10.72
CA THR A 131 -1.17 -18.56 10.13
C THR A 131 -0.15 -19.64 9.82
N SER A 132 -0.56 -20.90 10.01
CA SER A 132 0.29 -22.04 9.70
C SER A 132 0.47 -22.20 8.18
N MET A 133 1.61 -22.77 7.74
CA MET A 133 1.91 -23.01 6.32
C MET A 133 0.79 -23.76 5.58
N ARG A 134 0.09 -24.70 6.25
CA ARG A 134 -0.99 -25.50 5.65
C ARG A 134 -2.28 -24.71 5.42
N THR A 135 -2.57 -23.72 6.26
CA THR A 135 -3.81 -22.92 6.20
C THR A 135 -3.59 -21.54 5.58
N ARG A 136 -2.34 -21.15 5.33
CA ARG A 136 -1.95 -19.80 4.85
C ARG A 136 -2.73 -19.38 3.61
N LEU A 137 -2.89 -20.28 2.63
CA LEU A 137 -3.63 -19.96 1.40
C LEU A 137 -5.08 -19.57 1.69
N PHE A 138 -5.77 -20.29 2.59
CA PHE A 138 -7.15 -19.99 2.95
C PHE A 138 -7.26 -18.61 3.63
N PHE A 139 -6.35 -18.32 4.57
CA PHE A 139 -6.37 -17.04 5.29
C PHE A 139 -5.90 -15.85 4.44
N ALA A 140 -5.06 -16.08 3.42
CA ALA A 140 -4.66 -15.04 2.47
C ALA A 140 -5.84 -14.49 1.66
N PHE A 141 -6.91 -15.27 1.48
CA PHE A 141 -8.12 -14.80 0.80
C PHE A 141 -9.11 -14.06 1.71
N VAL A 142 -8.93 -14.09 3.04
CA VAL A 142 -9.84 -13.46 4.00
C VAL A 142 -9.97 -11.94 3.79
N PRO A 143 -8.89 -11.17 3.54
CA PRO A 143 -9.00 -9.74 3.21
C PRO A 143 -9.82 -9.47 1.95
N ASN A 144 -9.95 -10.44 1.05
CA ASN A 144 -10.67 -10.29 -0.20
C ASN A 144 -12.17 -10.63 -0.10
N TRP A 145 -12.59 -11.35 0.94
CA TRP A 145 -14.00 -11.70 1.14
C TRP A 145 -14.95 -10.49 1.21
N PRO A 146 -14.59 -9.38 1.88
CA PRO A 146 -15.43 -8.18 1.90
C PRO A 146 -15.80 -7.64 0.52
N PHE A 147 -14.96 -7.81 -0.51
CA PHE A 147 -15.27 -7.32 -1.85
C PHE A 147 -16.52 -7.96 -2.45
N LEU A 148 -16.85 -9.22 -2.08
CA LEU A 148 -18.06 -9.90 -2.54
C LEU A 148 -19.34 -9.17 -2.12
N VAL A 149 -19.33 -8.56 -0.93
CA VAL A 149 -20.47 -7.83 -0.38
C VAL A 149 -20.36 -6.34 -0.75
N ASN A 150 -19.16 -5.76 -0.63
CA ASN A 150 -18.92 -4.35 -0.89
C ASN A 150 -19.22 -3.94 -2.33
N THR A 151 -19.15 -4.87 -3.30
CA THR A 151 -19.50 -4.58 -4.69
C THR A 151 -20.96 -4.13 -4.83
N TRP A 152 -21.87 -4.73 -4.05
CA TRP A 152 -23.29 -4.36 -4.06
C TRP A 152 -23.59 -3.16 -3.17
N ILE A 153 -22.93 -3.10 -2.01
CA ILE A 153 -23.15 -2.03 -1.03
C ILE A 153 -22.58 -0.70 -1.55
N SER A 154 -21.46 -0.71 -2.28
CA SER A 154 -20.82 0.51 -2.79
C SER A 154 -21.75 1.33 -3.67
N GLY A 155 -22.55 0.69 -4.53
CA GLY A 155 -23.52 1.38 -5.40
C GLY A 155 -24.64 2.06 -4.60
N ASN A 156 -25.17 1.38 -3.58
CA ASN A 156 -26.20 1.94 -2.70
C ASN A 156 -25.66 3.11 -1.88
N VAL A 157 -24.46 2.96 -1.30
CA VAL A 157 -23.77 4.01 -0.52
C VAL A 157 -23.50 5.22 -1.41
N THR A 158 -22.93 5.01 -2.60
CA THR A 158 -22.63 6.10 -3.54
C THR A 158 -23.89 6.85 -3.94
N SER A 159 -24.98 6.14 -4.26
CA SER A 159 -26.25 6.75 -4.66
C SER A 159 -26.90 7.53 -3.51
N ALA A 160 -26.86 7.00 -2.28
CA ALA A 160 -27.41 7.66 -1.09
C ALA A 160 -26.60 8.91 -0.69
N VAL A 161 -25.28 8.87 -0.86
CA VAL A 161 -24.42 10.02 -0.57
C VAL A 161 -24.61 11.11 -1.62
N LEU A 162 -24.67 10.75 -2.91
CA LEU A 162 -24.87 11.71 -4.01
C LEU A 162 -26.28 12.32 -4.03
N SER A 163 -27.28 11.67 -3.42
CA SER A 163 -28.64 12.23 -3.34
C SER A 163 -28.78 13.31 -2.27
N VAL A 164 -27.95 13.27 -1.22
CA VAL A 164 -28.00 14.23 -0.09
C VAL A 164 -26.84 15.22 -0.13
N THR A 165 -25.67 14.81 -0.62
CA THR A 165 -24.40 15.54 -0.54
C THR A 165 -23.59 15.44 -1.83
N SER A 166 -22.40 16.08 -1.86
CA SER A 166 -21.47 16.05 -2.99
C SER A 166 -20.41 14.95 -2.87
N TRP A 167 -19.76 14.64 -3.99
CA TRP A 167 -18.64 13.69 -4.07
C TRP A 167 -17.49 13.98 -3.08
N ASN A 168 -17.21 15.26 -2.77
CA ASN A 168 -16.21 15.66 -1.78
C ASN A 168 -16.45 15.00 -0.42
N TRP A 169 -17.70 15.02 0.06
CA TRP A 169 -18.04 14.46 1.36
C TRP A 169 -18.04 12.93 1.33
N GLY A 170 -18.47 12.34 0.21
CA GLY A 170 -18.36 10.90 0.00
C GLY A 170 -16.93 10.38 0.04
N VAL A 171 -15.96 11.16 -0.42
CA VAL A 171 -14.54 10.84 -0.24
C VAL A 171 -14.10 11.11 1.21
N GLY A 172 -14.47 12.27 1.76
CA GLY A 172 -14.09 12.70 3.11
C GLY A 172 -14.57 11.81 4.25
N MET A 173 -15.72 11.15 4.13
CA MET A 173 -16.23 10.25 5.18
C MET A 173 -15.24 9.12 5.51
N PHE A 174 -14.50 8.63 4.52
CA PHE A 174 -13.51 7.56 4.72
C PHE A 174 -12.25 8.05 5.45
N ALA A 175 -11.97 9.36 5.50
CA ALA A 175 -10.91 9.90 6.34
C ALA A 175 -11.18 9.66 7.84
N ILE A 176 -12.44 9.50 8.23
CA ILE A 176 -12.87 9.23 9.61
C ILE A 176 -13.12 7.74 9.82
N ILE A 177 -13.81 7.08 8.88
CA ILE A 177 -14.16 5.66 9.00
C ILE A 177 -12.91 4.77 9.02
N ASN A 178 -11.96 4.99 8.11
CA ASN A 178 -10.76 4.16 8.00
C ASN A 178 -9.93 4.13 9.30
N PRO A 179 -9.55 5.26 9.92
CA PRO A 179 -8.78 5.21 11.17
C PRO A 179 -9.59 4.61 12.32
N ILE A 180 -10.90 4.89 12.44
CA ILE A 180 -11.75 4.30 13.50
C ILE A 180 -11.77 2.77 13.39
N CYS A 181 -11.93 2.22 12.19
CA CYS A 181 -11.86 0.78 11.96
C CYS A 181 -10.47 0.21 12.23
N ALA A 182 -9.41 0.99 12.00
CA ALA A 182 -8.02 0.58 12.25
C ALA A 182 -7.62 0.58 13.74
N VAL A 183 -8.23 1.43 14.59
CA VAL A 183 -7.95 1.50 16.04
C VAL A 183 -7.95 0.14 16.74
N PRO A 184 -8.99 -0.72 16.64
CA PRO A 184 -9.00 -2.00 17.34
C PRO A 184 -7.84 -2.92 16.94
N LEU A 185 -7.45 -2.90 15.66
CA LEU A 185 -6.32 -3.68 15.16
C LEU A 185 -4.99 -3.14 15.74
N ILE A 186 -4.79 -1.82 15.70
CA ILE A 186 -3.60 -1.16 16.25
C ILE A 186 -3.46 -1.43 17.76
N VAL A 187 -4.55 -1.28 18.51
CA VAL A 187 -4.59 -1.50 19.96
C VAL A 187 -4.26 -2.96 20.30
N LEU A 188 -4.89 -3.91 19.59
CA LEU A 188 -4.64 -5.34 19.81
C LEU A 188 -3.17 -5.69 19.52
N MET A 189 -2.63 -5.20 18.42
CA MET A 189 -1.23 -5.44 18.07
C MET A 189 -0.26 -4.80 19.05
N PHE A 190 -0.57 -3.59 19.54
CA PHE A 190 0.24 -2.92 20.57
C PHE A 190 0.26 -3.72 21.88
N ILE A 191 -0.88 -4.26 22.30
CA ILE A 191 -0.99 -5.12 23.48
C ILE A 191 -0.17 -6.42 23.30
N LEU A 192 -0.29 -7.08 22.14
CA LEU A 192 0.48 -8.29 21.82
C LEU A 192 1.98 -8.01 21.75
N GLY A 193 2.37 -6.86 21.19
CA GLY A 193 3.77 -6.42 21.12
C GLY A 193 4.37 -6.14 22.49
N ARG A 194 3.61 -5.55 23.42
CA ARG A 194 4.05 -5.36 24.81
C ARG A 194 4.15 -6.68 25.57
N GLN A 195 3.18 -7.59 25.42
CA GLN A 195 3.20 -8.91 26.08
C GLN A 195 4.38 -9.76 25.62
N ALA A 196 4.71 -9.73 24.33
CA ALA A 196 5.88 -10.41 23.78
C ALA A 196 7.19 -9.84 24.34
N LYS A 197 7.33 -8.51 24.42
CA LYS A 197 8.53 -7.87 25.00
C LYS A 197 8.73 -8.19 26.49
N VAL A 198 7.64 -8.28 27.26
CA VAL A 198 7.70 -8.67 28.68
C VAL A 198 8.07 -10.15 28.83
N SER A 199 7.54 -11.04 27.99
CA SER A 199 7.86 -12.47 28.02
C SER A 199 9.26 -12.81 27.52
N SER A 200 9.85 -11.98 26.66
CA SER A 200 11.23 -12.12 26.18
C SER A 200 12.27 -11.55 27.15
N GLN A 201 11.87 -10.98 28.29
CA GLN A 201 12.82 -10.52 29.31
C GLN A 201 13.43 -11.70 30.11
N ASP A 202 12.81 -12.88 30.04
CA ASP A 202 13.28 -14.11 30.70
C ASP A 202 14.08 -15.06 29.78
N GLN A 203 14.17 -14.78 28.47
CA GLN A 203 15.02 -15.53 27.54
C GLN A 203 15.90 -14.56 26.75
N GLU A 204 17.20 -14.65 27.06
CA GLU A 204 18.36 -14.02 26.42
C GLU A 204 18.11 -13.03 25.28
N LYS A 205 18.62 -11.80 25.49
CA LYS A 205 18.99 -10.76 24.53
C LYS A 205 19.00 -11.20 23.05
N SER A 206 17.83 -11.24 22.42
CA SER A 206 17.73 -11.17 20.96
C SER A 206 18.00 -9.71 20.55
N PRO A 207 18.89 -9.43 19.58
CA PRO A 207 19.31 -8.08 19.24
C PRO A 207 18.28 -7.40 18.34
N SER A 208 16.99 -7.40 18.69
CA SER A 208 16.01 -6.51 18.08
C SER A 208 15.96 -5.19 18.86
N SER A 209 17.14 -4.60 19.10
CA SER A 209 17.18 -3.21 19.57
C SER A 209 16.73 -2.36 18.39
N PHE A 210 15.76 -1.49 18.64
CA PHE A 210 15.48 -0.28 17.89
C PHE A 210 16.79 0.52 17.69
N ARG A 211 17.64 0.08 16.77
CA ARG A 211 18.75 0.83 16.21
C ARG A 211 18.23 1.29 14.87
N VAL A 212 17.72 2.51 14.86
CA VAL A 212 17.74 3.33 13.66
C VAL A 212 19.22 3.40 13.27
N GLY A 213 19.69 2.42 12.48
CA GLY A 213 20.97 2.50 11.81
C GLY A 213 20.99 3.80 11.04
N SER A 214 22.18 4.42 10.96
CA SER A 214 22.44 5.65 10.23
C SER A 214 21.56 5.76 8.98
N LEU A 215 20.95 6.92 8.70
CA LEU A 215 20.04 7.11 7.54
C LEU A 215 20.56 6.48 6.24
N LYS A 216 21.88 6.38 6.06
CA LYS A 216 22.52 5.65 4.97
C LYS A 216 22.21 4.14 4.92
N THR A 217 22.26 3.41 6.03
CA THR A 217 21.87 1.98 6.07
C THR A 217 20.39 1.81 5.79
N LEU A 218 19.53 2.71 6.31
CA LEU A 218 18.11 2.73 5.96
C LEU A 218 17.89 3.01 4.46
N PHE A 219 18.64 3.93 3.86
CA PHE A 219 18.55 4.25 2.43
C PHE A 219 18.89 3.06 1.52
N TRP A 220 19.87 2.25 1.92
CA TRP A 220 20.24 1.03 1.21
C TRP A 220 19.30 -0.14 1.50
N GLU A 221 18.77 -0.27 2.73
CA GLU A 221 17.80 -1.32 3.10
C GLU A 221 16.38 -1.07 2.56
N LEU A 222 15.93 0.19 2.46
CA LEU A 222 14.56 0.55 2.02
C LEU A 222 14.28 0.30 0.53
N ASP A 223 15.29 -0.05 -0.27
CA ASP A 223 15.19 -0.13 -1.72
C ASP A 223 14.60 1.13 -2.37
N VAL A 224 14.95 2.30 -1.82
CA VAL A 224 14.45 3.60 -2.30
C VAL A 224 14.83 3.82 -3.77
N ILE A 225 16.01 3.31 -4.17
CA ILE A 225 16.51 3.44 -5.54
C ILE A 225 15.63 2.64 -6.50
N GLU A 226 15.29 1.39 -6.20
CA GLU A 226 14.42 0.57 -7.04
C GLU A 226 13.00 1.11 -7.07
N ALA A 227 12.46 1.50 -5.92
CA ALA A 227 11.14 2.14 -5.83
C ALA A 227 11.11 3.42 -6.70
N LEU A 228 12.12 4.29 -6.58
CA LEU A 228 12.19 5.53 -7.35
C LEU A 228 12.41 5.28 -8.84
N LEU A 229 13.27 4.32 -9.23
CA LEU A 229 13.48 3.96 -10.64
C LEU A 229 12.19 3.40 -11.26
N LEU A 230 11.50 2.49 -10.57
CA LEU A 230 10.26 1.87 -11.04
C LEU A 230 9.15 2.92 -11.16
N THR A 231 8.99 3.77 -10.13
CA THR A 231 7.99 4.84 -10.15
C THR A 231 8.30 5.82 -11.28
N ALA A 232 9.56 6.23 -11.48
CA ALA A 232 9.94 7.16 -12.53
C ALA A 232 9.76 6.56 -13.93
N ALA A 233 10.17 5.31 -14.15
CA ALA A 233 10.03 4.64 -15.44
C ALA A 233 8.56 4.49 -15.84
N LEU A 234 7.72 4.04 -14.90
CA LEU A 234 6.29 3.88 -15.13
C LEU A 234 5.57 5.23 -15.25
N ALA A 235 5.88 6.21 -14.41
CA ALA A 235 5.28 7.55 -14.49
C ALA A 235 5.63 8.24 -15.82
N MET A 236 6.91 8.25 -16.21
CA MET A 236 7.36 8.87 -17.46
C MET A 236 6.84 8.15 -18.70
N THR A 237 6.54 6.86 -18.62
CA THR A 237 5.95 6.12 -19.76
C THR A 237 4.43 6.29 -19.83
N LEU A 238 3.72 6.07 -18.72
CA LEU A 238 2.25 6.01 -18.74
C LEU A 238 1.60 7.40 -18.66
N ILE A 239 2.15 8.38 -17.92
CA ILE A 239 1.53 9.71 -17.79
C ILE A 239 1.42 10.41 -19.16
N PRO A 240 2.49 10.52 -19.97
CA PRO A 240 2.37 11.16 -21.27
C PRO A 240 1.51 10.36 -22.24
N LEU A 241 1.48 9.02 -22.13
CA LEU A 241 0.60 8.17 -22.93
C LEU A 241 -0.88 8.51 -22.67
N THR A 242 -1.27 8.74 -21.42
CA THR A 242 -2.64 9.16 -21.09
C THR A 242 -2.97 10.57 -21.59
N LEU A 243 -2.00 11.49 -21.58
CA LEU A 243 -2.17 12.84 -22.13
C LEU A 243 -2.25 12.83 -23.66
N ALA A 244 -1.44 12.00 -24.33
CA ALA A 244 -1.43 11.85 -25.78
C ALA A 244 -2.72 11.25 -26.33
N GLY A 245 -3.34 10.33 -25.56
CA GLY A 245 -4.64 9.71 -25.88
C GLY A 245 -5.87 10.53 -25.48
N GLY A 246 -5.71 11.72 -24.87
CA GLY A 246 -6.80 12.61 -24.46
C GLY A 246 -7.38 13.47 -25.59
N GLN A 247 -8.14 14.52 -25.25
CA GLN A 247 -8.87 15.39 -26.19
C GLN A 247 -7.98 16.17 -27.19
N SER A 248 -6.68 16.34 -26.91
CA SER A 248 -5.74 17.00 -27.83
C SER A 248 -4.70 16.01 -28.34
N THR A 249 -4.78 15.63 -29.61
CA THR A 249 -3.80 14.79 -30.33
C THR A 249 -2.46 15.52 -30.47
N LYS A 250 -1.70 15.59 -29.36
CA LYS A 250 -0.37 16.20 -29.28
C LYS A 250 0.75 15.17 -29.35
N TRP A 251 0.57 14.10 -30.13
CA TRP A 251 1.59 13.05 -30.31
C TRP A 251 2.92 13.57 -30.87
N ARG A 252 2.94 14.75 -31.51
CA ARG A 252 4.15 15.37 -32.06
C ARG A 252 4.78 16.42 -31.15
N ASP A 253 4.20 16.68 -29.98
CA ASP A 253 4.75 17.65 -29.03
C ASP A 253 5.99 17.05 -28.33
N PRO A 254 7.16 17.71 -28.38
CA PRO A 254 8.36 17.25 -27.67
C PRO A 254 8.10 16.98 -26.18
N GLY A 255 7.18 17.72 -25.56
CA GLY A 255 6.83 17.55 -24.14
C GLY A 255 6.18 16.19 -23.79
N ILE A 256 5.65 15.46 -24.77
CA ILE A 256 5.05 14.12 -24.59
C ILE A 256 6.01 13.03 -25.06
N LEU A 257 6.72 13.26 -26.16
CA LEU A 257 7.57 12.26 -26.79
C LEU A 257 8.86 12.00 -26.01
N THR A 258 9.46 13.05 -25.44
CA THR A 258 10.68 12.96 -24.62
C THR A 258 10.50 12.09 -23.36
N PRO A 259 9.48 12.30 -22.51
CA PRO A 259 9.29 11.45 -21.32
C PRO A 259 8.94 10.00 -21.67
N ILE A 260 8.24 9.73 -22.79
CA ILE A 260 7.98 8.34 -23.24
C ILE A 260 9.29 7.61 -23.58
N ILE A 261 10.18 8.26 -24.34
CA ILE A 261 11.46 7.65 -24.72
C ILE A 261 12.34 7.42 -23.50
N ILE A 262 12.40 8.40 -22.57
CA ILE A 262 13.17 8.27 -21.34
C ILE A 262 12.60 7.14 -20.46
N GLY A 263 11.28 7.06 -20.32
CA GLY A 263 10.62 5.99 -19.58
C GLY A 263 10.91 4.60 -20.17
N PHE A 264 10.87 4.48 -21.50
CA PHE A 264 11.20 3.22 -22.19
C PHE A 264 12.67 2.84 -22.05
N LEU A 265 13.59 3.80 -21.94
CA LEU A 265 15.01 3.54 -21.69
C LEU A 265 15.30 3.19 -20.22
N LEU A 266 14.55 3.75 -19.27
CA LEU A 266 14.69 3.46 -17.85
C LEU A 266 14.24 2.03 -17.48
N LEU A 267 13.29 1.44 -18.20
CA LEU A 267 12.80 0.08 -17.94
C LEU A 267 13.90 -1.00 -18.11
N PRO A 268 14.65 -1.07 -19.23
CA PRO A 268 15.81 -1.95 -19.35
C PRO A 268 16.88 -1.69 -18.30
N THR A 269 17.13 -0.43 -17.94
CA THR A 269 18.10 -0.09 -16.89
C THR A 269 17.66 -0.65 -15.53
N PHE A 270 16.37 -0.58 -15.20
CA PHE A 270 15.80 -1.21 -14.02
C PHE A 270 16.03 -2.73 -14.01
N PHE A 271 15.68 -3.42 -15.10
CA PHE A 271 15.91 -4.88 -15.19
C PHE A 271 17.38 -5.27 -15.10
N MET A 272 18.28 -4.47 -15.66
CA MET A 272 19.72 -4.69 -15.53
C MET A 272 20.21 -4.48 -14.09
N TRP A 273 19.68 -3.48 -13.40
CA TRP A 273 20.01 -3.19 -12.01
C TRP A 273 19.50 -4.28 -11.05
N GLU A 274 18.24 -4.71 -11.21
CA GLU A 274 17.63 -5.80 -10.44
C GLU A 274 18.40 -7.11 -10.63
N LYS A 275 18.80 -7.42 -11.88
CA LYS A 275 19.64 -8.57 -12.19
C LYS A 275 21.00 -8.52 -11.49
N GLN A 276 21.57 -7.32 -11.30
CA GLN A 276 22.85 -7.14 -10.61
C GLN A 276 22.70 -7.27 -9.08
N GLN A 277 21.57 -6.82 -8.51
CA GLN A 277 21.26 -7.00 -7.08
C GLN A 277 20.87 -8.43 -6.70
N THR A 278 20.37 -9.23 -7.63
CA THR A 278 19.98 -10.64 -7.38
C THR A 278 21.19 -11.58 -7.29
N GLN A 279 22.37 -11.18 -7.77
CA GLN A 279 23.57 -12.03 -7.85
C GLN A 279 24.58 -12.05 -6.66
N PRO A 280 24.43 -11.39 -5.50
CA PRO A 280 25.43 -11.53 -4.43
C PRO A 280 25.25 -12.71 -3.44
N GLU A 281 24.12 -13.44 -3.40
CA GLU A 281 23.87 -14.44 -2.32
C GLU A 281 23.72 -15.90 -2.76
N VAL A 282 24.01 -16.24 -4.02
CA VAL A 282 24.16 -17.65 -4.44
C VAL A 282 25.65 -18.03 -4.54
N GLU A 283 26.40 -17.75 -3.47
CA GLU A 283 27.61 -18.52 -3.16
C GLU A 283 27.27 -19.40 -1.95
N MET A 284 26.47 -20.43 -2.22
CA MET A 284 26.29 -21.55 -1.29
C MET A 284 27.68 -22.12 -1.00
N GLY A 285 28.10 -22.01 0.26
CA GLY A 285 29.26 -22.67 0.80
C GLY A 285 29.21 -24.17 0.50
N GLY A 286 29.87 -24.57 -0.58
CA GLY A 286 30.20 -25.95 -0.87
C GLY A 286 31.46 -26.33 -0.11
N THR A 287 31.33 -26.58 1.19
CA THR A 287 32.34 -27.31 1.97
C THR A 287 31.67 -28.48 2.67
N GLU A 288 31.98 -29.69 2.19
CA GLU A 288 32.25 -30.93 2.94
C GLU A 288 32.19 -32.07 1.92
N ASP A 289 33.30 -32.48 1.30
CA ASP A 289 34.26 -33.42 1.89
C ASP A 289 33.74 -34.15 3.14
N ARG A 290 33.09 -35.30 2.93
CA ARG A 290 33.25 -36.52 3.75
C ARG A 290 32.59 -37.72 3.05
N LYS A 291 33.38 -38.39 2.21
CA LYS A 291 33.19 -39.82 1.95
C LYS A 291 33.97 -40.60 2.99
N LYS A 292 33.26 -41.22 3.94
CA LYS A 292 33.57 -42.53 4.50
C LYS A 292 32.28 -43.29 4.66
#